data_AF-A0A258Q3W6-F1
#
_entry.id   AF-A0A258Q3W6-F1
#
_cell.length_a   1.000
_cell.length_b   1.000
_cell.length_c   1.000
_cell.angle_alpha   90.00
_cell.angle_beta   90.00
_cell.angle_gamma   90.00
#
_symmetry.space_group_name_H-M   'P 1'
#
loop_
_entity.id
_entity.type
_entity.pdbx_description
1 polymer ?
#
loop_
_entity_poly.entity_id
_entity_poly.type
_entity_poly.pdbx_seq_one_letter_code
_entity_poly.pdbx_strand_id
1 'polypeptide(L)'
;MKNKLGYLAVIAIALGAFAYFYMDASEIDNSRTLTALERTGDECGLIAEKAAQALPEVLPFQKLEKAARQARVLQSCMNDRGYIENPAWVKYAQAIVANTAKADNISENEAYEMFRRSKMKTFYESDSNTPLYWIMKQ
;
A
#
# COMPACT_ATOMS: atom_id res chain seq x y z
N MET A 1 49.04 24.01 28.29
CA MET A 1 48.42 23.75 26.96
C MET A 1 48.45 22.29 26.53
N LYS A 2 49.49 21.49 26.85
CA LYS A 2 49.57 20.06 26.48
C LYS A 2 48.41 19.19 26.98
N ASN A 3 47.90 19.43 28.19
CA ASN A 3 46.83 18.60 28.75
C ASN A 3 45.46 18.81 28.05
N LYS A 4 45.17 20.04 27.57
CA LYS A 4 43.91 20.34 26.88
C LYS A 4 43.79 19.61 25.53
N LEU A 5 44.92 19.39 24.85
CA LEU A 5 44.97 18.67 23.58
C LEU A 5 44.69 17.17 23.77
N GLY A 6 45.18 16.58 24.87
CA GLY A 6 44.87 15.19 25.24
C GLY A 6 43.39 14.97 25.55
N TYR A 7 42.76 15.87 26.29
CA TYR A 7 41.32 15.79 26.57
C TYR A 7 40.46 15.89 25.31
N LEU A 8 40.82 16.77 24.37
CA LEU A 8 40.09 16.89 23.09
C LEU A 8 40.20 15.63 22.24
N ALA A 9 41.37 14.97 22.22
CA ALA A 9 41.55 13.71 21.50
C ALA A 9 40.70 12.58 22.11
N VAL A 10 40.64 12.47 23.43
CA VAL A 10 39.82 11.47 24.12
C VAL A 10 38.33 11.70 23.88
N ILE A 11 37.87 12.97 23.90
CA ILE A 11 36.48 13.32 23.60
C ILE A 11 36.13 12.96 22.16
N ALA A 12 37.01 13.26 21.20
CA ALA A 12 36.77 12.92 19.79
C ALA A 12 36.67 11.39 19.57
N ILE A 13 37.52 10.60 20.24
CA ILE A 13 37.47 9.13 20.17
C ILE A 13 36.19 8.61 20.84
N ALA A 14 35.80 9.15 22.00
CA ALA A 14 34.58 8.76 22.69
C ALA A 14 33.33 9.07 21.87
N LEU A 15 33.27 10.23 21.21
CA LEU A 15 32.17 10.60 20.32
C LEU A 15 32.13 9.72 19.06
N GLY A 16 33.29 9.40 18.47
CA GLY A 16 33.37 8.50 17.32
C GLY A 16 32.91 7.07 17.66
N ALA A 17 33.33 6.55 18.82
CA ALA A 17 32.89 5.25 19.31
C ALA A 17 31.39 5.24 19.61
N PHE A 18 30.87 6.30 20.25
CA PHE A 18 29.45 6.43 20.53
C PHE A 18 28.62 6.48 19.24
N ALA A 19 29.05 7.24 18.23
CA ALA A 19 28.39 7.29 16.92
C ALA A 19 28.40 5.94 16.20
N TYR A 20 29.51 5.20 16.26
CA TYR A 20 29.62 3.85 15.68
C TYR A 20 28.64 2.88 16.32
N PHE A 21 28.57 2.85 17.66
CA PHE A 21 27.60 2.01 18.38
C PHE A 21 26.14 2.41 18.11
N TYR A 22 25.86 3.70 17.93
CA TYR A 22 24.50 4.18 17.66
C TYR A 22 24.05 3.84 16.23
N MET A 23 24.96 3.83 15.25
CA MET A 23 24.65 3.42 13.88
C MET A 23 24.38 1.91 13.80
N ASP A 24 25.16 1.08 14.49
CA ASP A 24 24.97 -0.38 14.52
C ASP A 24 23.64 -0.77 15.19
N ALA A 25 23.24 -0.04 16.25
CA ALA A 25 21.93 -0.24 16.89
C ALA A 25 20.73 0.27 16.07
N SER A 26 20.96 1.00 14.97
CA SER A 26 19.91 1.58 14.14
C SER A 26 19.49 0.72 12.94
N GLU A 27 20.10 -0.45 12.75
CA GLU A 27 19.52 -1.50 11.90
C GLU A 27 18.34 -2.15 12.62
N ILE A 28 17.28 -1.36 12.82
CA ILE A 28 15.97 -1.91 13.13
C ILE A 28 15.50 -2.56 11.83
N ASP A 29 15.82 -3.85 11.68
CA ASP A 29 15.25 -4.74 10.68
C ASP A 29 13.74 -4.86 10.94
N ASN A 30 12.99 -3.85 10.50
CA ASN A 30 11.55 -3.87 10.39
C ASN A 30 11.12 -4.62 9.11
N SER A 31 11.80 -5.70 8.72
CA SER A 31 11.30 -6.54 7.64
C SER A 31 10.08 -7.33 8.15
N ARG A 32 8.91 -6.68 8.12
CA ARG A 32 7.63 -7.37 8.29
C ARG A 32 7.58 -8.45 7.22
N THR A 33 7.50 -9.72 7.63
CA THR A 33 7.27 -10.82 6.71
C THR A 33 5.95 -10.58 5.98
N LEU A 34 6.04 -10.32 4.67
CA LEU A 34 4.87 -10.07 3.85
C LEU A 34 3.96 -11.30 3.85
N THR A 35 2.66 -11.07 4.00
CA THR A 35 1.66 -12.13 3.87
C THR A 35 1.61 -12.65 2.42
N ALA A 36 1.02 -13.83 2.21
CA ALA A 36 0.83 -14.36 0.86
C ALA A 36 0.00 -13.43 -0.03
N LEU A 37 -1.02 -12.77 0.56
CA LEU A 37 -1.84 -11.79 -0.14
C LEU A 37 -1.03 -10.56 -0.53
N GLU A 38 -0.18 -10.05 0.37
CA GLU A 38 0.66 -8.88 0.10
C GLU A 38 1.64 -9.14 -1.03
N ARG A 39 2.36 -10.27 -0.97
CA ARG A 39 3.28 -10.66 -2.04
C ARG A 39 2.58 -10.79 -3.39
N THR A 40 1.43 -11.47 -3.41
CA THR A 40 0.64 -11.64 -4.64
C THR A 40 0.11 -10.31 -5.15
N GLY A 41 -0.38 -9.46 -4.24
CA GLY A 41 -0.90 -8.14 -4.52
C GLY A 41 0.16 -7.22 -5.13
N ASP A 42 1.37 -7.21 -4.57
CA ASP A 42 2.49 -6.43 -5.07
C ASP A 42 2.89 -6.88 -6.49
N GLU A 43 3.03 -8.19 -6.71
CA GLU A 43 3.32 -8.74 -8.04
C GLU A 43 2.24 -8.36 -9.06
N CYS A 44 0.96 -8.57 -8.72
CA CYS A 44 -0.15 -8.24 -9.60
C CYS A 44 -0.30 -6.72 -9.82
N GLY A 45 0.07 -5.92 -8.82
CA GLY A 45 0.13 -4.46 -8.92
C GLY A 45 1.17 -4.00 -9.94
N LEU A 46 2.38 -4.55 -9.89
CA LEU A 46 3.45 -4.27 -10.86
C LEU A 46 3.05 -4.68 -12.28
N ILE A 47 2.39 -5.84 -12.43
CA ILE A 47 1.86 -6.29 -13.74
C ILE A 47 0.82 -5.30 -14.27
N ALA A 48 -0.11 -4.87 -13.41
CA ALA A 48 -1.16 -3.91 -13.77
C ALA A 48 -0.59 -2.56 -14.20
N GLU A 49 0.41 -2.04 -13.48
CA GLU A 49 1.09 -0.79 -13.82
C GLU A 49 1.81 -0.88 -15.16
N LYS A 50 2.60 -1.94 -15.36
CA LYS A 50 3.31 -2.18 -16.63
C LYS A 50 2.36 -2.31 -17.81
N ALA A 51 1.23 -3.00 -17.62
CA ALA A 51 0.22 -3.20 -18.66
C ALA A 51 -0.46 -1.89 -19.12
N ALA A 52 -0.43 -0.86 -18.28
CA ALA A 52 -1.05 0.43 -18.55
C ALA A 52 -0.03 1.55 -18.82
N GLN A 53 1.28 1.25 -18.77
CA GLN A 53 2.35 2.25 -18.81
C GLN A 53 2.35 3.08 -20.11
N ALA A 54 2.02 2.46 -21.25
CA ALA A 54 2.01 3.13 -22.55
C ALA A 54 0.76 3.99 -22.80
N LEU A 55 -0.25 3.96 -21.91
CA LEU A 55 -1.44 4.78 -22.07
C LEU A 55 -1.13 6.26 -21.75
N PRO A 56 -1.62 7.20 -22.57
CA PRO A 56 -1.48 8.62 -22.29
C PRO A 56 -2.24 8.99 -21.00
N GLU A 57 -1.83 10.08 -20.34
CA GLU A 57 -2.46 10.59 -19.11
C GLU A 57 -2.69 12.11 -19.15
N VAL A 58 -2.62 12.72 -20.33
CA VAL A 58 -2.65 14.18 -20.47
C VAL A 58 -4.04 14.73 -20.12
N LEU A 59 -5.07 14.06 -20.63
CA LEU A 59 -6.46 14.49 -20.45
C LEU A 59 -7.12 13.75 -19.27
N PRO A 60 -8.10 14.38 -18.58
CA PRO A 60 -8.77 13.76 -17.43
C PRO A 60 -9.35 12.36 -17.73
N PHE A 61 -9.97 12.18 -18.90
CA PHE A 61 -10.53 10.87 -19.27
C PHE A 61 -9.45 9.81 -19.49
N GLN A 62 -8.26 10.18 -19.96
CA GLN A 62 -7.16 9.26 -20.18
C GLN A 62 -6.60 8.74 -18.86
N LYS A 63 -6.56 9.58 -17.82
CA LYS A 63 -6.22 9.16 -16.45
C LYS A 63 -7.22 8.13 -15.94
N LEU A 64 -8.51 8.35 -16.18
CA LEU A 64 -9.56 7.41 -15.81
C LEU A 64 -9.44 6.09 -16.59
N GLU A 65 -9.15 6.15 -17.88
CA GLU A 65 -8.94 4.98 -18.73
C GLU A 65 -7.76 4.14 -18.24
N LYS A 66 -6.63 4.78 -17.95
CA LYS A 66 -5.45 4.08 -17.43
C LYS A 66 -5.71 3.46 -16.06
N ALA A 67 -6.36 4.18 -15.14
CA ALA A 67 -6.76 3.63 -13.85
C ALA A 67 -7.71 2.44 -14.00
N ALA A 68 -8.66 2.50 -14.92
CA ALA A 68 -9.58 1.40 -15.22
C ALA A 68 -8.83 0.19 -15.81
N ARG A 69 -7.86 0.42 -16.70
CA ARG A 69 -7.01 -0.64 -17.27
C ARG A 69 -6.19 -1.33 -16.18
N GLN A 70 -5.56 -0.56 -15.30
CA GLN A 70 -4.82 -1.10 -14.16
C GLN A 70 -5.72 -1.94 -13.25
N ALA A 71 -6.88 -1.41 -12.85
CA ALA A 71 -7.81 -2.13 -11.97
C ALA A 71 -8.27 -3.46 -12.60
N ARG A 72 -8.56 -3.48 -13.90
CA ARG A 72 -8.95 -4.70 -14.62
C ARG A 72 -7.83 -5.74 -14.65
N VAL A 73 -6.60 -5.34 -14.96
CA VAL A 73 -5.45 -6.27 -15.02
C VAL A 73 -5.14 -6.80 -13.62
N LEU A 74 -5.17 -5.93 -12.61
CA LEU A 74 -5.02 -6.34 -11.21
C LEU A 74 -6.08 -7.38 -10.83
N GLN A 75 -7.35 -7.11 -11.14
CA GLN A 75 -8.43 -8.04 -10.83
C GLN A 75 -8.24 -9.40 -11.50
N SER A 76 -7.92 -9.42 -12.80
CA SER A 76 -7.65 -10.67 -13.51
C SER A 76 -6.49 -11.43 -12.88
N CYS A 77 -5.37 -10.77 -12.61
CA CYS A 77 -4.20 -11.40 -11.99
C CYS A 77 -4.52 -11.98 -10.60
N MET A 78 -5.23 -11.23 -9.75
CA MET A 78 -5.63 -11.71 -8.43
C MET A 78 -6.58 -12.91 -8.52
N ASN A 79 -7.56 -12.87 -9.44
CA ASN A 79 -8.47 -13.99 -9.70
C ASN A 79 -7.74 -15.24 -10.19
N ASP A 80 -6.77 -15.08 -11.10
CA ASP A 80 -5.95 -16.18 -11.61
C ASP A 80 -5.06 -16.80 -10.52
N ARG A 81 -4.69 -15.99 -9.51
CA ARG A 81 -3.99 -16.42 -8.29
C ARG A 81 -4.94 -16.96 -7.21
N GLY A 82 -6.23 -17.08 -7.51
CA GLY A 82 -7.24 -17.67 -6.64
C GLY A 82 -7.82 -16.73 -5.58
N TYR A 83 -7.58 -15.43 -5.66
CA TYR A 83 -8.21 -14.45 -4.79
C TYR A 83 -9.54 -13.96 -5.37
N ILE A 84 -10.53 -13.75 -4.51
CA ILE A 84 -11.86 -13.24 -4.89
C ILE A 84 -12.25 -12.07 -3.99
N GLU A 85 -13.31 -11.36 -4.39
CA GLU A 85 -13.92 -10.33 -3.56
C GLU A 85 -14.48 -10.94 -2.26
N ASN A 86 -14.08 -10.36 -1.13
CA ASN A 86 -14.47 -10.80 0.19
C ASN A 86 -15.93 -10.41 0.49
N PRO A 87 -16.85 -11.37 0.72
CA PRO A 87 -18.24 -11.05 1.05
C PRO A 87 -18.41 -10.22 2.33
N ALA A 88 -17.48 -10.35 3.30
CA ALA A 88 -17.49 -9.52 4.50
C ALA A 88 -17.16 -8.05 4.18
N TRP A 89 -16.24 -7.83 3.23
CA TRP A 89 -15.94 -6.48 2.73
C TRP A 89 -17.13 -5.86 2.00
N VAL A 90 -17.86 -6.64 1.20
CA VAL A 90 -19.05 -6.12 0.50
C VAL A 90 -20.09 -5.58 1.49
N LYS A 91 -20.36 -6.32 2.58
CA LYS A 91 -21.29 -5.88 3.64
C LYS A 91 -20.79 -4.61 4.34
N TYR A 92 -19.49 -4.55 4.63
CA TYR A 92 -18.86 -3.37 5.21
C TYR A 92 -18.96 -2.15 4.28
N ALA A 93 -18.75 -2.34 2.97
CA ALA A 93 -18.78 -1.29 1.96
C ALA A 93 -20.16 -0.67 1.80
N GLN A 94 -21.25 -1.44 1.88
CA GLN A 94 -22.62 -0.95 1.66
C GLN A 94 -22.98 0.24 2.56
N ALA A 95 -22.64 0.18 3.85
CA ALA A 95 -22.94 1.25 4.80
C ALA A 95 -22.15 2.54 4.50
N ILE A 96 -20.91 2.40 4.05
CA ILE A 96 -20.04 3.53 3.70
C ILE A 96 -20.53 4.18 2.41
N VAL A 97 -20.81 3.36 1.39
CA VAL A 97 -21.22 3.79 0.06
C VAL A 97 -22.52 4.60 0.09
N ALA A 98 -23.51 4.18 0.88
CA ALA A 98 -24.76 4.92 1.02
C ALA A 98 -24.56 6.33 1.60
N ASN A 99 -23.60 6.49 2.52
CA ASN A 99 -23.26 7.79 3.09
C ASN A 99 -22.46 8.65 2.10
N THR A 100 -21.47 8.07 1.42
CA THR A 100 -20.66 8.76 0.40
C THR A 100 -21.50 9.24 -0.77
N ALA A 101 -22.41 8.40 -1.29
CA ALA A 101 -23.29 8.76 -2.40
C ALA A 101 -24.13 10.01 -2.10
N LYS A 102 -24.66 10.09 -0.87
CA LYS A 102 -25.41 11.28 -0.39
C LYS A 102 -24.51 12.49 -0.21
N ALA A 103 -23.34 12.32 0.38
CA ALA A 103 -22.41 13.42 0.68
C ALA A 103 -21.86 14.06 -0.61
N ASP A 104 -21.50 13.23 -1.59
CA ASP A 104 -20.86 13.66 -2.83
C ASP A 104 -21.87 13.91 -3.96
N ASN A 105 -23.16 13.67 -3.71
CA ASN A 105 -24.25 13.80 -4.68
C ASN A 105 -24.01 12.99 -5.97
N ILE A 106 -23.56 11.74 -5.79
CA ILE A 106 -23.30 10.77 -6.86
C ILE A 106 -24.18 9.53 -6.70
N SER A 107 -24.23 8.69 -7.73
CA SER A 107 -24.98 7.43 -7.62
C SER A 107 -24.31 6.45 -6.64
N GLU A 108 -25.10 5.61 -5.96
CA GLU A 108 -24.55 4.57 -5.09
C GLU A 108 -23.60 3.62 -5.85
N ASN A 109 -23.88 3.33 -7.12
CA ASN A 109 -23.00 2.51 -7.96
C ASN A 109 -21.65 3.18 -8.22
N GLU A 110 -21.63 4.48 -8.46
CA GLU A 110 -20.41 5.24 -8.65
C GLU A 110 -19.59 5.30 -7.36
N ALA A 111 -20.24 5.61 -6.23
CA ALA A 111 -19.63 5.58 -4.92
C ALA A 111 -19.05 4.19 -4.60
N TYR A 112 -19.79 3.11 -4.91
CA TYR A 112 -19.32 1.73 -4.74
C TYR A 112 -18.08 1.45 -5.58
N GLU A 113 -18.10 1.76 -6.87
CA GLU A 113 -16.97 1.50 -7.78
C GLU A 113 -15.72 2.31 -7.39
N MET A 114 -15.88 3.56 -6.95
CA MET A 114 -14.79 4.37 -6.42
C MET A 114 -14.19 3.75 -5.16
N PHE A 115 -15.03 3.36 -4.19
CA PHE A 115 -14.59 2.73 -2.96
C PHE A 115 -13.90 1.39 -3.21
N ARG A 116 -14.50 0.56 -4.06
CA ARG A 116 -13.97 -0.73 -4.52
C ARG A 116 -12.58 -0.59 -5.11
N ARG A 117 -12.40 0.29 -6.09
CA ARG A 117 -11.09 0.51 -6.75
C ARG A 117 -10.01 0.95 -5.77
N SER A 118 -10.36 1.72 -4.74
CA SER A 118 -9.41 2.13 -3.70
C SER A 118 -8.96 0.93 -2.85
N LYS A 119 -9.89 0.05 -2.49
CA LYS A 119 -9.63 -1.10 -1.60
C LYS A 119 -9.00 -2.30 -2.32
N MET A 120 -9.18 -2.42 -3.63
CA MET A 120 -8.49 -3.42 -4.45
C MET A 120 -6.95 -3.32 -4.38
N LYS A 121 -6.41 -2.14 -4.05
CA LYS A 121 -4.96 -1.89 -3.94
C LYS A 121 -4.43 -2.02 -2.50
N THR A 122 -5.29 -2.39 -1.55
CA THR A 122 -4.92 -2.57 -0.14
C THR A 122 -4.80 -4.07 0.15
N PHE A 123 -3.57 -4.53 0.39
CA PHE A 123 -3.27 -5.95 0.62
C PHE A 123 -2.96 -6.29 2.09
N TYR A 124 -2.93 -5.28 2.95
CA TYR A 124 -2.62 -5.41 4.37
C TYR A 124 -3.76 -4.83 5.22
N GLU A 125 -4.02 -5.44 6.37
CA GLU A 125 -5.01 -4.92 7.32
C GLU A 125 -4.45 -3.65 7.99
N SER A 126 -5.07 -2.50 7.71
CA SER A 126 -4.72 -1.25 8.39
C SER A 126 -5.39 -1.11 9.76
N ASP A 127 -6.53 -1.78 9.95
CA ASP A 127 -7.34 -1.77 11.15
C ASP A 127 -8.17 -3.06 11.24
N SER A 128 -8.41 -3.57 12.45
CA SER A 128 -9.10 -4.83 12.71
C SER A 128 -10.58 -4.81 12.30
N ASN A 129 -11.19 -3.61 12.22
CA ASN A 129 -12.58 -3.46 11.82
C ASN A 129 -12.78 -3.31 10.30
N THR A 130 -11.71 -3.26 9.52
CA THR A 130 -11.80 -3.08 8.07
C THR A 130 -11.42 -4.39 7.37
N PRO A 131 -12.39 -5.22 6.95
CA PRO A 131 -12.09 -6.44 6.21
C PRO A 131 -11.34 -6.10 4.92
N LEU A 132 -10.40 -6.95 4.52
CA LEU A 132 -9.70 -6.82 3.24
C LEU A 132 -10.64 -7.09 2.06
N TYR A 133 -10.40 -6.41 0.95
CA TYR A 133 -11.14 -6.63 -0.30
C TYR A 133 -10.91 -8.04 -0.85
N TRP A 134 -9.68 -8.53 -0.78
CA TRP A 134 -9.28 -9.83 -1.31
C TRP A 134 -9.33 -10.91 -0.23
N ILE A 135 -9.91 -12.05 -0.57
CA ILE A 135 -9.81 -13.29 0.21
C ILE A 135 -9.45 -14.45 -0.70
N MET A 136 -8.72 -15.44 -0.18
CA MET A 136 -8.44 -16.65 -0.93
C MET A 136 -9.74 -17.42 -1.16
N LYS A 137 -9.99 -17.84 -2.40
CA LYS A 137 -11.10 -18.73 -2.74
C LYS A 137 -10.86 -20.07 -2.04
N GLN A 138 -11.72 -20.40 -1.07
CA GLN A 138 -11.74 -21.69 -0.39
C GLN A 138 -12.19 -22.80 -1.33
#